data_AF-A0A2S7P2E6-F1
#
_entry.id   AF-A0A2S7P2E6-F1
#
_cell.length_a   1.000
_cell.length_b   1.000
_cell.length_c   1.000
_cell.angle_alpha   90.00
_cell.angle_beta   90.00
_cell.angle_gamma   90.00
#
_symmetry.space_group_name_H-M   'P 1'
#
loop_
_entity.id
_entity.type
_entity.pdbx_description
1 polymer ?
#
loop_
_entity_poly.entity_id
_entity_poly.type
_entity_poly.pdbx_seq_one_letter_code
_entity_poly.pdbx_strand_id
1 'polypeptide(L)'
;MDNSITPITPVIVDPPGILRDPNVPQARKYNTDIPDELPHEKVFPIQIGTELFKLSGASLSSDEDDSRPQAKNSRAPSYFSRYFQCQLKTAEVNGSDPNTAIRTLYIDRDPLTFKDISLHLQGYHIAPRNASHFVRLFADAQFYSLPRLISQLYEENIFITIGNQEFQIPRDLFSEPGNSPNYFSLGFAVFFSTPKEIFPGLSREGLLRPPSIVPPCVPNRSAHTFSEILHLLRGYPLEIRSPEHRAELLRDCRYFHLKGLEQKLIPHSISYNLLRNKHEITIRLSDIRQSGISILSDTPSSTATSSPLPLTPSPLPLPQSSIGWVNYARPFTDPHPYELILEIGDSLSLLHISPPSSSNSKPTLRLEFFAETKKRMGKLLEVVATKLNLPNTQPLGLLMRNGGKSSEPPSPGRSGICEDWMVVGVEEEAAVRVDGREWDGWGWGSVEEGGTGKKRKVEEGWVGGGGREESWVVKTGQWRLRIESHLGVAGGKGKVECVLMAVKIDALRGERGRNLARGFLD
;
A
#
# COMPACT_ATOMS: atom_id res chain seq x y z
N MET A 1 59.30 -50.91 -10.54
CA MET A 1 57.84 -50.83 -10.34
C MET A 1 57.66 -50.03 -9.06
N ASP A 2 57.66 -48.70 -9.22
CA ASP A 2 57.74 -47.74 -8.12
C ASP A 2 56.34 -47.41 -7.59
N ASN A 3 56.21 -47.50 -6.27
CA ASN A 3 55.03 -47.15 -5.49
C ASN A 3 54.97 -45.62 -5.29
N SER A 4 54.02 -44.96 -5.94
CA SER A 4 53.69 -43.55 -5.67
C SER A 4 52.60 -43.45 -4.60
N ILE A 5 53.00 -43.11 -3.38
CA ILE A 5 52.10 -42.68 -2.30
C ILE A 5 52.08 -41.15 -2.30
N THR A 6 50.94 -40.56 -2.64
CA THR A 6 50.68 -39.12 -2.53
C THR A 6 50.20 -38.77 -1.11
N PRO A 7 50.64 -37.65 -0.51
CA PRO A 7 50.17 -37.24 0.81
C PRO A 7 48.82 -36.51 0.71
N ILE A 8 47.86 -36.95 1.52
CA ILE A 8 46.54 -36.34 1.70
C ILE A 8 46.70 -35.17 2.68
N THR A 9 46.37 -33.96 2.25
CA THR A 9 46.21 -32.79 3.13
C THR A 9 44.93 -32.92 3.96
N PRO A 10 44.96 -32.63 5.28
CA PRO A 10 43.76 -32.70 6.11
C PRO A 10 42.85 -31.50 5.81
N VAL A 11 41.62 -31.79 5.41
CA VAL A 11 40.51 -30.84 5.38
C VAL A 11 40.21 -30.43 6.81
N ILE A 12 40.41 -29.15 7.13
CA ILE A 12 39.93 -28.55 8.38
C ILE A 12 38.41 -28.51 8.28
N VAL A 13 37.74 -29.39 9.02
CA VAL A 13 36.30 -29.39 9.19
C VAL A 13 35.96 -28.30 10.21
N ASP A 14 35.23 -27.28 9.79
CA ASP A 14 34.67 -26.27 10.70
C ASP A 14 33.84 -26.96 11.80
N PRO A 15 33.89 -26.48 13.06
CA PRO A 15 33.14 -27.09 14.16
C PRO A 15 31.63 -27.02 13.89
N PRO A 16 30.86 -28.07 14.25
CA PRO A 16 29.44 -28.14 13.97
C PRO A 16 28.70 -27.20 14.93
N GLY A 17 27.96 -26.22 14.39
CA GLY A 17 27.06 -25.42 15.22
C GLY A 17 26.66 -24.03 14.72
N ILE A 18 27.31 -23.49 13.68
CA ILE A 18 26.91 -22.17 13.12
C ILE A 18 26.55 -22.36 11.64
N LEU A 19 25.29 -22.69 11.39
CA LEU A 19 24.68 -22.53 10.07
C LEU A 19 24.66 -21.03 9.76
N ARG A 20 25.64 -20.56 8.96
CA ARG A 20 25.59 -19.25 8.34
C ARG A 20 24.54 -19.31 7.23
N ASP A 21 23.34 -18.86 7.54
CA ASP A 21 22.28 -18.66 6.56
C ASP A 21 22.75 -17.61 5.53
N PRO A 22 22.77 -17.91 4.22
CA PRO A 22 23.30 -16.99 3.19
C PRO A 22 22.48 -15.70 3.03
N ASN A 23 21.34 -15.58 3.71
CA ASN A 23 20.49 -14.39 3.71
C ASN A 23 20.68 -13.45 4.91
N VAL A 24 21.62 -13.73 5.82
CA VAL A 24 22.01 -12.76 6.85
C VAL A 24 22.88 -11.69 6.20
N PRO A 25 22.58 -10.38 6.34
CA PRO A 25 23.49 -9.34 5.87
C PRO A 25 24.86 -9.58 6.53
N GLN A 26 25.89 -9.83 5.71
CA GLN A 26 27.26 -10.00 6.18
C GLN A 26 27.57 -8.86 7.17
N ALA A 27 28.03 -9.20 8.37
CA ALA A 27 28.59 -8.23 9.30
C ALA A 27 29.56 -7.36 8.49
N ARG A 28 29.22 -6.06 8.36
CA ARG A 28 30.01 -5.14 7.54
C ARG A 28 31.45 -5.25 7.99
N LYS A 29 32.36 -5.43 7.03
CA LYS A 29 33.80 -5.28 7.28
C LYS A 29 34.02 -3.84 7.75
N TYR A 30 33.90 -3.59 9.04
CA TYR A 30 34.52 -2.42 9.65
C TYR A 30 36.01 -2.64 9.43
N ASN A 31 36.58 -1.97 8.43
CA ASN A 31 38.01 -2.00 8.20
C ASN A 31 38.69 -1.59 9.52
N THR A 32 39.42 -2.53 10.11
CA THR A 32 40.22 -2.32 11.32
C THR A 32 41.53 -1.58 11.00
N ASP A 33 41.81 -1.38 9.72
CA ASP A 33 43.01 -0.72 9.22
C ASP A 33 42.85 0.79 9.38
N ILE A 34 43.38 1.31 10.49
CA ILE A 34 43.41 2.75 10.78
C ILE A 34 44.44 3.41 9.84
N PRO A 35 44.09 4.48 9.13
CA PRO A 35 45.01 5.22 8.28
C PRO A 35 46.19 5.84 9.05
N ASP A 36 47.37 5.88 8.43
CA ASP A 36 48.57 6.53 8.98
C ASP A 36 48.62 8.04 8.66
N GLU A 37 47.48 8.74 8.64
CA GLU A 37 47.44 10.19 8.34
C GLU A 37 48.03 11.05 9.46
N LEU A 38 47.86 10.60 10.71
CA LEU A 38 48.46 11.17 11.90
C LEU A 38 49.26 10.10 12.64
N PRO A 39 50.38 10.45 13.30
CA PRO A 39 51.12 9.51 14.13
C PRO A 39 50.23 8.87 15.20
N HIS A 40 50.03 7.56 15.12
CA HIS A 40 49.02 6.83 15.91
C HIS A 40 49.21 7.00 17.42
N GLU A 41 50.46 6.96 17.88
CA GLU A 41 50.81 7.04 19.31
C GLU A 41 50.74 8.46 19.86
N LYS A 42 50.67 9.47 19.00
CA LYS A 42 50.72 10.87 19.41
C LYS A 42 49.35 11.35 19.89
N VAL A 43 49.35 12.07 21.01
CA VAL A 43 48.13 12.62 21.61
C VAL A 43 47.97 14.09 21.19
N PHE A 44 46.80 14.41 20.65
CA PHE A 44 46.45 15.74 20.16
C PHE A 44 45.44 16.42 21.11
N PRO A 45 45.70 17.67 21.54
CA PRO A 45 44.81 18.41 22.42
C PRO A 45 43.72 19.16 21.62
N ILE A 46 42.46 18.93 21.96
CA ILE A 46 41.29 19.56 21.36
C ILE A 46 40.44 20.17 22.48
N GLN A 47 40.28 21.49 22.50
CA GLN A 47 39.41 22.19 23.44
C GLN A 47 38.06 22.46 22.80
N ILE A 48 37.00 21.95 23.42
CA ILE A 48 35.61 22.11 22.98
C ILE A 48 34.83 22.82 24.06
N GLY A 49 34.43 24.06 23.77
CA GLY A 49 33.81 24.95 24.74
C GLY A 49 34.72 25.10 25.97
N THR A 50 34.26 24.55 27.10
CA THR A 50 34.95 24.61 28.40
C THR A 50 35.80 23.38 28.71
N GLU A 51 35.73 22.30 27.92
CA GLU A 51 36.43 21.04 28.22
C GLU A 51 37.59 20.76 27.26
N LEU A 52 38.68 20.19 27.78
CA LEU A 52 39.85 19.78 27.01
C LEU A 52 39.86 18.26 26.81
N PHE A 53 39.77 17.83 25.55
CA PHE A 53 39.86 16.44 25.11
C PHE A 53 41.26 16.13 24.61
N LYS A 54 41.74 14.92 24.91
CA LYS A 54 43.03 14.40 24.47
C LYS A 54 42.78 13.09 23.72
N LEU A 55 42.98 13.10 22.41
CA LEU A 55 42.73 11.96 21.53
C LEU A 55 44.02 11.56 20.81
N SER A 56 44.22 10.26 20.60
CA SER A 56 45.36 9.76 19.85
C SER A 56 45.19 9.98 18.35
N GLY A 57 46.29 10.01 17.60
CA GLY A 57 46.24 10.06 16.13
C GLY A 57 45.44 8.90 15.55
N ALA A 58 45.56 7.71 16.14
CA ALA A 58 44.78 6.54 15.74
C ALA A 58 43.27 6.76 15.89
N SER A 59 42.82 7.39 16.98
CA SER A 59 41.40 7.69 17.18
C SER A 59 40.89 8.73 16.19
N LEU A 60 41.67 9.78 15.90
CA LEU A 60 41.26 10.85 14.98
C LEU A 60 41.15 10.37 13.53
N SER A 61 41.99 9.40 13.12
CA SER A 61 41.95 8.80 11.78
C SER A 61 40.99 7.62 11.65
N SER A 62 40.38 7.14 12.75
CA SER A 62 39.52 5.94 12.75
C SER A 62 38.26 6.05 11.89
N ASP A 63 37.71 7.27 11.73
CA ASP A 63 36.45 7.51 11.02
C ASP A 63 36.62 7.73 9.51
N GLU A 64 37.86 7.80 9.01
CA GLU A 64 38.14 8.10 7.61
C GLU A 64 37.63 6.97 6.69
N ASP A 65 36.93 7.39 5.62
CA ASP A 65 36.24 6.47 4.71
C ASP A 65 37.14 6.02 3.55
N ASP A 66 37.14 4.72 3.30
CA ASP A 66 37.89 4.04 2.22
C ASP A 66 37.02 3.78 0.97
N SER A 67 35.76 4.22 0.97
CA SER A 67 34.72 3.80 0.02
C SER A 67 34.86 4.31 -1.43
N ARG A 68 35.95 5.00 -1.83
CA ARG A 68 36.17 5.38 -3.24
C ARG A 68 37.02 4.34 -3.99
N PRO A 69 36.43 3.54 -4.90
CA PRO A 69 37.13 2.40 -5.51
C PRO A 69 38.17 2.76 -6.59
N GLN A 70 38.40 4.03 -6.91
CA GLN A 70 39.22 4.43 -8.07
C GLN A 70 40.43 5.31 -7.80
N ALA A 71 40.74 5.66 -6.54
CA ALA A 71 42.01 6.32 -6.25
C ALA A 71 42.49 5.95 -4.86
N LYS A 72 43.56 5.15 -4.81
CA LYS A 72 44.32 4.77 -3.59
C LYS A 72 44.80 5.98 -2.75
N ASN A 73 44.63 7.21 -3.25
CA ASN A 73 45.01 8.47 -2.61
C ASN A 73 43.84 9.46 -2.42
N SER A 74 42.57 9.01 -2.41
CA SER A 74 41.40 9.91 -2.27
C SER A 74 40.56 9.71 -1.01
N ARG A 75 41.21 9.40 0.12
CA ARG A 75 40.57 9.48 1.44
C ARG A 75 40.32 10.96 1.76
N ALA A 76 39.10 11.26 2.23
CA ALA A 76 38.75 12.62 2.64
C ALA A 76 39.12 12.77 4.12
N PRO A 77 40.11 13.60 4.48
CA PRO A 77 40.53 13.74 5.85
C PRO A 77 39.39 14.36 6.67
N SER A 78 39.23 13.87 7.91
CA SER A 78 38.33 14.52 8.88
C SER A 78 38.79 15.96 9.15
N TYR A 79 37.92 16.79 9.73
CA TYR A 79 38.29 18.14 10.14
C TYR A 79 39.52 18.15 11.06
N PHE A 80 39.61 17.15 11.95
CA PHE A 80 40.72 16.99 12.89
C PHE A 80 42.01 16.57 12.19
N SER A 81 41.96 15.53 11.35
CA SER A 81 43.11 15.03 10.60
C SER A 81 43.72 16.14 9.75
N ARG A 82 42.88 16.89 9.03
CA ARG A 82 43.32 18.03 8.20
C ARG A 82 44.00 19.12 9.02
N TYR A 83 43.43 19.50 10.17
CA TYR A 83 43.96 20.57 11.01
C TYR A 83 45.36 20.22 11.56
N PHE A 84 45.50 19.04 12.19
CA PHE A 84 46.77 18.63 12.79
C PHE A 84 47.81 18.27 11.73
N GLN A 85 47.41 17.71 10.58
CA GLN A 85 48.33 17.45 9.48
C GLN A 85 48.93 18.75 8.92
N CYS A 86 48.13 19.82 8.78
CA CYS A 86 48.66 21.14 8.37
C CYS A 86 49.67 21.71 9.37
N GLN A 87 49.43 21.53 10.67
CA GLN A 87 50.38 21.97 11.71
C GLN A 87 51.69 21.18 11.67
N LEU A 88 51.61 19.85 11.54
CA LEU A 88 52.79 18.99 11.45
C LEU A 88 53.66 19.35 10.23
N LYS A 89 53.04 19.50 9.04
CA LYS A 89 53.74 19.93 7.82
C LYS A 89 54.41 21.30 7.98
N THR A 90 53.75 22.24 8.66
CA THR A 90 54.32 23.57 8.92
C THR A 90 55.48 23.52 9.91
N ALA A 91 55.41 22.64 10.91
CA ALA A 91 56.49 22.41 11.87
C ALA A 91 57.73 21.80 11.21
N GLU A 92 57.53 20.81 10.32
CA GLU A 92 58.58 20.19 9.51
C GLU A 92 59.30 21.21 8.63
N VAL A 93 58.55 22.06 7.93
CA VAL A 93 59.11 23.14 7.08
C VAL A 93 59.89 24.16 7.91
N ASN A 94 59.44 24.46 9.13
CA ASN A 94 60.09 25.41 10.02
C ASN A 94 61.20 24.79 10.90
N GLY A 95 61.54 23.51 10.71
CA GLY A 95 62.59 22.81 11.47
C GLY A 95 62.36 22.76 12.99
N SER A 96 61.12 22.93 13.44
CA SER A 96 60.74 22.95 14.85
C SER A 96 60.36 21.56 15.34
N ASP A 97 60.63 21.25 16.61
CA ASP A 97 60.26 19.96 17.20
C ASP A 97 58.72 19.75 17.10
N PRO A 98 58.25 18.65 16.46
CA PRO A 98 56.84 18.38 16.27
C PRO A 98 56.05 18.29 17.59
N ASN A 99 56.67 18.08 18.74
CA ASN A 99 55.98 18.09 20.04
C ASN A 99 55.68 19.49 20.58
N THR A 100 56.50 20.49 20.23
CA THR A 100 56.32 21.88 20.70
C THR A 100 55.45 22.68 19.72
N ALA A 101 55.36 22.24 18.47
CA ALA A 101 54.65 22.95 17.41
C ALA A 101 53.13 22.70 17.39
N ILE A 102 52.63 21.64 18.03
CA ILE A 102 51.19 21.33 18.04
C ILE A 102 50.46 22.28 18.98
N ARG A 103 49.56 23.06 18.41
CA ARG A 103 48.67 23.96 19.16
C ARG A 103 47.34 23.29 19.43
N THR A 104 46.76 23.58 20.59
CA THR A 104 45.41 23.16 20.93
C THR A 104 44.40 23.67 19.90
N LEU A 105 43.58 22.76 19.37
CA LEU A 105 42.47 23.11 18.51
C LEU A 105 41.31 23.62 19.35
N TYR A 106 40.86 24.85 19.14
CA TYR A 106 39.73 25.44 19.88
C TYR A 106 38.47 25.43 19.02
N ILE A 107 37.39 24.86 19.56
CA ILE A 107 36.08 24.77 18.90
C ILE A 107 35.00 25.21 19.89
N ASP A 108 34.15 26.16 19.48
CA ASP A 108 33.01 26.65 20.27
C ASP A 108 31.77 25.76 20.05
N ARG A 109 31.74 24.60 20.74
CA ARG A 109 30.69 23.56 20.66
C ARG A 109 30.37 22.98 22.03
N ASP A 110 29.27 22.24 22.11
CA ASP A 110 28.83 21.57 23.32
C ASP A 110 29.75 20.37 23.66
N PRO A 111 30.43 20.38 24.83
CA PRO A 111 31.34 19.29 25.21
C PRO A 111 30.61 17.96 25.46
N LEU A 112 29.34 18.00 25.87
CA LEU A 112 28.58 16.77 26.14
C LEU A 112 28.34 15.95 24.87
N THR A 113 27.99 16.61 23.78
CA THR A 113 27.81 15.96 22.47
C THR A 113 29.15 15.44 21.93
N PHE A 114 30.24 16.20 22.11
CA PHE A 114 31.56 15.76 21.67
C PHE A 114 32.11 14.58 22.47
N LYS A 115 31.74 14.45 23.76
CA LYS A 115 32.11 13.27 24.54
C LYS A 115 31.64 11.98 23.88
N ASP A 116 30.42 11.98 23.34
CA ASP A 116 29.92 10.85 22.57
C ASP A 116 30.77 10.67 21.31
N ILE A 117 31.01 11.70 20.50
CA ILE A 117 31.90 11.62 19.32
C ILE A 117 33.30 11.09 19.66
N SER A 118 33.84 11.45 20.83
CA SER A 118 35.14 10.96 21.28
C SER A 118 35.14 9.44 21.54
N LEU A 119 34.02 8.90 22.05
CA LEU A 119 33.82 7.46 22.20
C LEU A 119 33.73 6.77 20.83
N HIS A 120 33.09 7.40 19.85
CA HIS A 120 33.03 6.89 18.47
C HIS A 120 34.43 6.72 17.89
N LEU A 121 35.23 7.79 17.99
CA LEU A 121 36.60 7.84 17.49
C LEU A 121 37.53 6.84 18.21
N GLN A 122 37.16 6.42 19.42
CA GLN A 122 37.84 5.34 20.16
C GLN A 122 37.35 3.94 19.76
N GLY A 123 36.33 3.84 18.90
CA GLY A 123 35.76 2.60 18.41
C GLY A 123 34.50 2.11 19.13
N TYR A 124 33.94 2.88 20.06
CA TYR A 124 32.69 2.51 20.73
C TYR A 124 31.46 2.83 19.88
N HIS A 125 30.45 1.98 20.00
CA HIS A 125 29.15 2.23 19.39
C HIS A 125 28.34 3.25 20.21
N ILE A 126 27.76 4.26 19.57
CA ILE A 126 26.95 5.29 20.21
C ILE A 126 25.51 5.19 19.73
N ALA A 127 24.58 5.25 20.69
CA ALA A 127 23.17 5.34 20.42
C ALA A 127 22.63 6.73 20.85
N PRO A 128 21.86 7.42 19.99
CA PRO A 128 21.20 8.66 20.38
C PRO A 128 20.16 8.42 21.49
N ARG A 129 20.09 9.34 22.45
CA ARG A 129 19.19 9.25 23.62
C ARG A 129 17.78 9.77 23.36
N ASN A 130 17.67 10.84 22.57
CA ASN A 130 16.41 11.49 22.21
C ASN A 130 16.54 12.23 20.87
N ALA A 131 15.43 12.79 20.38
CA ALA A 131 15.40 13.46 19.08
C ALA A 131 16.33 14.68 19.02
N SER A 132 16.39 15.46 20.09
CA SER A 132 17.30 16.63 20.19
C SER A 132 18.77 16.22 20.15
N HIS A 133 19.13 15.14 20.85
CA HIS A 133 20.48 14.61 20.90
C HIS A 133 20.91 14.05 19.55
N PHE A 134 20.02 13.32 18.87
CA PHE A 134 20.25 12.82 17.52
C PHE A 134 20.62 13.94 16.55
N VAL A 135 19.84 15.02 16.54
CA VAL A 135 20.06 16.15 15.62
C VAL A 135 21.36 16.89 15.93
N ARG A 136 21.69 17.11 17.21
CA ARG A 136 22.97 17.72 17.60
C ARG A 136 24.15 16.85 17.20
N LEU A 137 24.10 15.56 17.53
CA LEU A 137 25.16 14.60 17.22
C LEU A 137 25.37 14.47 15.70
N PHE A 138 24.28 14.46 14.92
CA PHE A 138 24.34 14.41 13.46
C PHE A 138 24.92 15.70 12.86
N ALA A 139 24.50 16.87 13.34
CA ALA A 139 25.03 18.16 12.88
C ALA A 139 26.53 18.32 13.19
N ASP A 140 26.96 17.86 14.37
CA ASP A 140 28.37 17.87 14.76
C ASP A 140 29.18 16.83 13.98
N ALA A 141 28.64 15.62 13.76
CA ALA A 141 29.27 14.61 12.90
C ALA A 141 29.47 15.12 11.45
N GLN A 142 28.49 15.88 10.93
CA GLN A 142 28.63 16.58 9.65
C GLN A 142 29.70 17.67 9.69
N PHE A 143 29.72 18.50 10.73
CA PHE A 143 30.71 19.57 10.89
C PHE A 143 32.14 19.03 10.93
N TYR A 144 32.38 17.96 11.68
CA TYR A 144 33.68 17.31 11.77
C TYR A 144 34.02 16.43 10.55
N SER A 145 33.07 16.24 9.62
CA SER A 145 33.20 15.37 8.45
C SER A 145 33.51 13.92 8.85
N LEU A 146 32.62 13.31 9.63
CA LEU A 146 32.73 11.94 10.14
C LEU A 146 31.79 10.97 9.38
N PRO A 147 32.20 10.44 8.21
CA PRO A 147 31.35 9.60 7.36
C PRO A 147 30.92 8.26 7.99
N ARG A 148 31.76 7.60 8.81
CA ARG A 148 31.36 6.33 9.44
C ARG A 148 30.33 6.57 10.53
N LEU A 149 30.51 7.61 11.35
CA LEU A 149 29.50 8.03 12.33
C LEU A 149 28.18 8.42 11.66
N ILE A 150 28.23 9.21 10.58
CA ILE A 150 27.02 9.60 9.82
C ILE A 150 26.29 8.36 9.30
N SER A 151 27.02 7.38 8.76
CA SER A 151 26.43 6.14 8.25
C SER A 151 25.79 5.31 9.36
N GLN A 152 26.45 5.21 10.52
CA GLN A 152 25.88 4.55 11.70
C GLN A 152 24.60 5.23 12.18
N LEU A 153 24.62 6.56 12.33
CA LEU A 153 23.43 7.34 12.71
C LEU A 153 22.29 7.24 11.68
N TYR A 154 22.62 6.98 10.42
CA TYR A 154 21.62 6.77 9.37
C TYR A 154 20.90 5.43 9.52
N GLU A 155 21.56 4.40 10.06
CA GLU A 155 20.98 3.08 10.31
C GLU A 155 20.22 2.98 11.63
N GLU A 156 20.54 3.86 12.56
CA GLU A 156 19.87 3.96 13.85
C GLU A 156 18.36 4.24 13.74
N ASN A 157 17.71 4.08 14.89
CA ASN A 157 16.28 4.34 15.05
C ASN A 157 15.88 5.75 14.55
N ILE A 158 14.65 5.85 14.05
CA ILE A 158 14.07 7.12 13.64
C ILE A 158 13.52 7.83 14.88
N PHE A 159 14.00 9.05 15.12
CA PHE A 159 13.50 9.91 16.18
C PHE A 159 12.59 10.99 15.61
N ILE A 160 11.34 11.03 16.07
CA ILE A 160 10.34 12.01 15.61
C ILE A 160 9.38 12.37 16.73
N THR A 161 8.90 13.62 16.73
CA THR A 161 7.84 14.05 17.64
C THR A 161 6.49 14.05 16.91
N ILE A 162 5.48 13.38 17.45
CA ILE A 162 4.12 13.37 16.89
C ILE A 162 3.16 13.88 17.96
N GLY A 163 2.43 14.95 17.62
CA GLY A 163 1.62 15.70 18.58
C GLY A 163 2.49 16.25 19.71
N ASN A 164 2.31 15.71 20.90
CA ASN A 164 3.00 16.09 22.13
C ASN A 164 3.95 15.00 22.67
N GLN A 165 4.25 13.95 21.90
CA GLN A 165 5.06 12.81 22.35
C GLN A 165 6.22 12.52 21.39
N GLU A 166 7.39 12.21 21.95
CA GLU A 166 8.55 11.73 21.20
C GLU A 166 8.50 10.21 20.99
N PHE A 167 8.82 9.77 19.78
CA PHE A 167 8.86 8.37 19.40
C PHE A 167 10.25 7.98 18.88
N GLN A 168 10.73 6.83 19.35
CA GLN A 168 11.89 6.12 18.81
C GLN A 168 11.39 4.89 18.04
N ILE A 169 11.61 4.88 16.73
CA ILE A 169 11.01 3.89 15.83
C ILE A 169 12.12 3.09 15.13
N PRO A 170 12.22 1.79 15.37
CA PRO A 170 13.09 0.91 14.60
C PRO A 170 12.71 0.91 13.12
N ARG A 171 13.70 1.02 12.24
CA ARG A 171 13.48 1.07 10.78
C ARG A 171 12.86 -0.20 10.24
N ASP A 172 13.20 -1.34 10.83
CA ASP A 172 12.73 -2.65 10.44
C ASP A 172 11.21 -2.80 10.58
N LEU A 173 10.55 -1.97 11.41
CA LEU A 173 9.09 -1.94 11.52
C LEU A 173 8.40 -1.54 10.20
N PHE A 174 9.11 -0.87 9.30
CA PHE A 174 8.60 -0.46 8.00
C PHE A 174 9.01 -1.38 6.85
N SER A 175 9.69 -2.51 7.15
CA SER A 175 10.17 -3.46 6.14
C SER A 175 9.06 -4.26 5.47
N GLU A 176 7.85 -4.31 6.07
CA GLU A 176 6.70 -5.00 5.49
C GLU A 176 6.31 -4.46 4.09
N PRO A 177 5.84 -5.33 3.18
CA PRO A 177 5.45 -4.91 1.83
C PRO A 177 4.34 -3.85 1.90
N GLY A 178 4.50 -2.79 1.10
CA GLY A 178 3.55 -1.67 1.04
C GLY A 178 3.68 -0.65 2.18
N ASN A 179 4.55 -0.88 3.17
CA ASN A 179 4.86 0.11 4.22
C ASN A 179 6.15 0.89 3.93
N SER A 180 6.81 0.66 2.80
CA SER A 180 7.95 1.42 2.28
C SER A 180 7.80 1.64 0.77
N PRO A 181 8.16 2.82 0.21
CA PRO A 181 8.58 4.02 0.93
C PRO A 181 7.40 4.69 1.66
N ASN A 182 7.68 5.29 2.82
CA ASN A 182 6.71 5.97 3.67
C ASN A 182 7.18 7.36 4.08
N TYR A 183 6.36 8.08 4.86
CA TYR A 183 6.69 9.43 5.35
C TYR A 183 8.03 9.48 6.11
N PHE A 184 8.33 8.47 6.93
CA PHE A 184 9.54 8.40 7.73
C PHE A 184 10.77 8.07 6.87
N SER A 185 10.68 7.11 5.94
CA SER A 185 11.81 6.78 5.06
C SER A 185 12.10 7.92 4.06
N LEU A 186 11.08 8.58 3.54
CA LEU A 186 11.22 9.70 2.60
C LEU A 186 11.64 10.99 3.29
N GLY A 187 10.99 11.35 4.40
CA GLY A 187 11.31 12.55 5.17
C GLY A 187 12.71 12.48 5.74
N PHE A 188 13.07 11.35 6.36
CA PHE A 188 14.43 11.14 6.84
C PHE A 188 15.44 11.27 5.68
N ALA A 189 15.09 10.80 4.49
CA ALA A 189 16.00 10.93 3.36
C ALA A 189 16.20 12.36 2.86
N VAL A 190 15.14 13.17 2.86
CA VAL A 190 15.24 14.59 2.47
C VAL A 190 16.02 15.41 3.50
N PHE A 191 15.86 15.11 4.79
CA PHE A 191 16.56 15.83 5.85
C PHE A 191 18.03 15.36 6.04
N PHE A 192 18.35 14.10 5.71
CA PHE A 192 19.63 13.48 6.09
C PHE A 192 20.39 12.74 4.97
N SER A 193 19.82 12.48 3.78
CA SER A 193 20.41 11.58 2.75
C SER A 193 21.12 12.22 1.56
N THR A 194 21.34 13.53 1.52
CA THR A 194 22.12 14.08 0.42
C THR A 194 23.53 14.46 0.89
N PRO A 195 24.52 13.54 0.84
CA PRO A 195 25.93 13.88 1.06
C PRO A 195 26.44 15.03 0.16
N LYS A 196 25.78 15.22 -0.99
CA LYS A 196 26.10 16.26 -1.98
C LYS A 196 25.38 17.58 -1.73
N GLU A 197 24.14 17.55 -1.24
CA GLU A 197 23.34 18.73 -0.87
C GLU A 197 23.20 18.79 0.64
N ILE A 198 24.32 19.07 1.31
CA ILE A 198 24.37 19.34 2.74
C ILE A 198 23.64 20.66 2.96
N PHE A 199 22.38 20.57 3.40
CA PHE A 199 21.38 21.65 3.44
C PHE A 199 21.02 22.22 2.06
N PRO A 200 19.86 21.85 1.49
CA PRO A 200 19.42 22.46 0.24
C PRO A 200 19.28 23.98 0.42
N GLY A 201 20.09 24.74 -0.31
CA GLY A 201 20.06 26.21 -0.33
C GLY A 201 21.07 26.94 0.57
N LEU A 202 22.02 26.26 1.24
CA LEU A 202 23.07 26.90 2.05
C LEU A 202 24.46 26.61 1.47
N SER A 203 25.15 27.64 0.98
CA SER A 203 26.55 27.54 0.53
C SER A 203 27.49 27.30 1.72
N ARG A 204 28.42 26.34 1.56
CA ARG A 204 29.36 25.89 2.61
C ARG A 204 30.43 26.91 2.99
N GLU A 205 30.66 27.91 2.15
CA GLU A 205 31.77 28.84 2.30
C GLU A 205 31.47 29.89 3.38
N GLY A 206 32.08 29.72 4.56
CA GLY A 206 32.07 30.74 5.62
C GLY A 206 31.11 30.48 6.79
N LEU A 207 30.40 29.34 6.82
CA LEU A 207 29.63 28.96 8.01
C LEU A 207 30.56 28.46 9.12
N LEU A 208 30.86 29.35 10.06
CA LEU A 208 31.61 29.02 11.29
C LEU A 208 30.82 28.08 12.23
N ARG A 209 29.52 27.92 12.00
CA ARG A 209 28.60 27.11 12.81
C ARG A 209 27.63 26.35 11.88
N PRO A 210 27.34 25.05 12.11
CA PRO A 210 26.25 24.37 11.44
C PRO A 210 24.91 25.02 11.84
N PRO A 211 23.91 24.95 10.95
CA PRO A 211 22.59 25.54 11.21
C PRO A 211 21.91 24.86 12.41
N SER A 212 21.09 25.62 13.12
CA SER A 212 20.24 25.07 14.18
C SER A 212 19.11 24.26 13.54
N ILE A 213 19.27 22.94 13.52
CA ILE A 213 18.24 22.02 13.01
C ILE A 213 17.32 21.65 14.17
N VAL A 214 16.02 21.70 13.92
CA VAL A 214 15.00 21.22 14.86
C VAL A 214 14.66 19.78 14.49
N PRO A 215 14.45 18.87 15.47
CA PRO A 215 13.97 17.53 15.18
C PRO A 215 12.67 17.53 14.39
N PRO A 216 12.45 16.52 13.52
CA PRO A 216 11.23 16.42 12.75
C PRO A 216 10.02 16.31 13.70
N CYS A 217 8.96 17.07 13.39
CA CYS A 217 7.74 17.07 14.18
C CYS A 217 6.48 17.07 13.30
N VAL A 218 5.44 16.38 13.77
CA VAL A 218 4.11 16.35 13.17
C VAL A 218 3.10 16.81 14.24
N PRO A 219 2.87 18.12 14.40
CA PRO A 219 2.06 18.64 15.50
C PRO A 219 0.56 18.37 15.33
N ASN A 220 0.07 18.27 14.09
CA ASN A 220 -1.37 18.17 13.79
C ASN A 220 -1.94 16.74 13.87
N ARG A 221 -1.23 15.82 14.53
CA ARG A 221 -1.61 14.40 14.64
C ARG A 221 -1.54 13.93 16.07
N SER A 222 -2.35 12.95 16.42
CA SER A 222 -2.42 12.47 17.79
C SER A 222 -1.29 11.46 18.05
N ALA A 223 -0.63 11.61 19.20
CA ALA A 223 0.35 10.64 19.67
C ALA A 223 -0.31 9.27 19.96
N HIS A 224 -1.55 9.29 20.47
CA HIS A 224 -2.28 8.09 20.86
C HIS A 224 -2.59 7.19 19.65
N THR A 225 -3.20 7.74 18.59
CA THR A 225 -3.50 6.97 17.36
C THR A 225 -2.20 6.45 16.74
N PHE A 226 -1.12 7.23 16.76
CA PHE A 226 0.17 6.76 16.26
C PHE A 226 0.76 5.62 17.08
N SER A 227 0.60 5.63 18.41
CA SER A 227 1.06 4.53 19.27
C SER A 227 0.35 3.21 18.94
N GLU A 228 -0.94 3.25 18.61
CA GLU A 228 -1.72 2.11 18.15
C GLU A 228 -1.27 1.64 16.75
N ILE A 229 -0.94 2.57 15.84
CA ILE A 229 -0.34 2.25 14.55
C ILE A 229 1.00 1.50 14.74
N LEU A 230 1.85 1.95 15.66
CA LEU A 230 3.10 1.24 15.98
C LEU A 230 2.83 -0.14 16.60
N HIS A 231 1.78 -0.28 17.40
CA HIS A 231 1.37 -1.58 17.95
C HIS A 231 0.97 -2.55 16.84
N LEU A 232 0.22 -2.08 15.84
CA LEU A 232 -0.16 -2.86 14.65
C LEU A 232 1.05 -3.22 13.78
N LEU A 233 1.98 -2.29 13.55
CA LEU A 233 3.20 -2.55 12.77
C LEU A 233 4.13 -3.57 13.41
N ARG A 234 4.10 -3.70 14.75
CA ARG A 234 4.79 -4.77 15.48
C ARG A 234 4.13 -6.14 15.33
N GLY A 235 2.96 -6.20 14.69
CA GLY A 235 2.21 -7.43 14.46
C GLY A 235 1.19 -7.77 15.56
N TYR A 236 0.98 -6.89 16.54
CA TYR A 236 -0.02 -7.14 17.57
C TYR A 236 -1.44 -6.80 17.08
N PRO A 237 -2.46 -7.61 17.45
CA PRO A 237 -3.84 -7.32 17.09
C PRO A 237 -4.34 -6.07 17.84
N LEU A 238 -5.10 -5.22 17.16
CA LEU A 238 -5.76 -4.06 17.76
C LEU A 238 -7.27 -4.26 17.74
N GLU A 239 -7.89 -4.08 18.91
CA GLU A 239 -9.36 -4.03 19.00
C GLU A 239 -9.87 -2.68 18.49
N ILE A 240 -10.80 -2.73 17.54
CA ILE A 240 -11.39 -1.54 16.94
C ILE A 240 -12.63 -1.16 17.75
N ARG A 241 -12.51 -0.10 18.54
CA ARG A 241 -13.55 0.34 19.48
C ARG A 241 -14.80 0.88 18.79
N SER A 242 -14.61 1.61 17.69
CA SER A 242 -15.69 2.25 16.95
C SER A 242 -15.33 2.44 15.47
N PRO A 243 -16.32 2.65 14.58
CA PRO A 243 -16.04 2.96 13.18
C PRO A 243 -15.29 4.30 13.02
N GLU A 244 -15.49 5.27 13.91
CA GLU A 244 -14.76 6.54 13.94
C GLU A 244 -13.28 6.31 14.30
N HIS A 245 -13.01 5.47 15.30
CA HIS A 245 -11.65 5.09 15.69
C HIS A 245 -10.90 4.43 14.53
N ARG A 246 -11.57 3.54 13.77
CA ARG A 246 -11.00 2.97 12.53
C ARG A 246 -10.72 4.05 11.49
N ALA A 247 -11.63 5.03 11.33
CA ALA A 247 -11.46 6.11 10.37
C ALA A 247 -10.28 7.04 10.72
N GLU A 248 -10.02 7.28 12.00
CA GLU A 248 -8.85 8.01 12.49
C GLU A 248 -7.55 7.26 12.17
N LEU A 249 -7.50 5.95 12.47
CA LEU A 249 -6.35 5.09 12.13
C LEU A 249 -6.08 5.10 10.62
N LEU A 250 -7.11 4.93 9.79
CA LEU A 250 -6.97 4.96 8.34
C LEU A 250 -6.49 6.33 7.82
N ARG A 251 -6.94 7.43 8.43
CA ARG A 251 -6.52 8.79 8.06
C ARG A 251 -5.03 8.99 8.32
N ASP A 252 -4.53 8.50 9.44
CA ASP A 252 -3.13 8.64 9.81
C ASP A 252 -2.24 7.65 9.03
N CYS A 253 -2.69 6.42 8.79
CA CYS A 253 -2.00 5.48 7.89
C CYS A 253 -1.82 6.05 6.47
N ARG A 254 -2.85 6.74 5.94
CA ARG A 254 -2.76 7.44 4.64
C ARG A 254 -1.77 8.59 4.67
N TYR A 255 -1.76 9.38 5.75
CA TYR A 255 -0.81 10.48 5.93
C TYR A 255 0.63 9.97 5.97
N PHE A 256 0.89 8.91 6.73
CA PHE A 256 2.22 8.31 6.83
C PHE A 256 2.60 7.42 5.65
N HIS A 257 1.71 7.23 4.66
CA HIS A 257 1.92 6.38 3.48
C HIS A 257 2.15 4.90 3.80
N LEU A 258 1.54 4.39 4.87
CA LEU A 258 1.58 2.98 5.27
C LEU A 258 0.50 2.19 4.52
N LYS A 259 0.71 1.95 3.22
CA LYS A 259 -0.31 1.36 2.33
C LYS A 259 -0.62 -0.09 2.70
N GLY A 260 0.37 -0.86 3.13
CA GLY A 260 0.16 -2.23 3.60
C GLY A 260 -0.75 -2.27 4.82
N LEU A 261 -0.45 -1.43 5.82
CA LEU A 261 -1.27 -1.32 7.01
C LEU A 261 -2.67 -0.74 6.73
N GLU A 262 -2.79 0.21 5.80
CA GLU A 262 -4.08 0.71 5.31
C GLU A 262 -4.97 -0.46 4.83
N GLN A 263 -4.42 -1.36 4.02
CA GLN A 263 -5.16 -2.52 3.49
C GLN A 263 -5.56 -3.53 4.58
N LYS A 264 -4.74 -3.72 5.61
CA LYS A 264 -5.07 -4.55 6.78
C LYS A 264 -6.25 -3.97 7.58
N LEU A 265 -6.34 -2.65 7.70
CA LEU A 265 -7.36 -1.95 8.49
C LEU A 265 -8.70 -1.75 7.78
N ILE A 266 -8.76 -1.91 6.46
CA ILE A 266 -10.02 -1.79 5.70
C ILE A 266 -11.04 -2.83 6.18
N PRO A 267 -12.33 -2.47 6.36
CA PRO A 267 -13.38 -3.43 6.65
C PRO A 267 -13.54 -4.44 5.51
N HIS A 268 -13.35 -5.72 5.82
CA HIS A 268 -13.50 -6.81 4.87
C HIS A 268 -13.92 -8.08 5.61
N SER A 269 -14.51 -9.01 4.88
CA SER A 269 -14.77 -10.37 5.35
C SER A 269 -14.28 -11.34 4.29
N ILE A 270 -13.41 -12.26 4.68
CA ILE A 270 -12.98 -13.37 3.82
C ILE A 270 -13.64 -14.63 4.36
N SER A 271 -14.34 -15.35 3.50
CA SER A 271 -15.01 -16.60 3.86
C SER A 271 -14.85 -17.62 2.74
N TYR A 272 -15.06 -18.89 3.07
CA TYR A 272 -15.03 -19.97 2.07
C TYR A 272 -16.45 -20.49 1.88
N ASN A 273 -16.96 -20.34 0.65
CA ASN A 273 -18.28 -20.80 0.27
C ASN A 273 -18.19 -22.27 -0.16
N LEU A 274 -18.69 -23.16 0.69
CA LEU A 274 -18.69 -24.60 0.48
C LEU A 274 -19.55 -25.04 -0.71
N LEU A 275 -20.66 -24.33 -0.98
CA LEU A 275 -21.58 -24.69 -2.06
C LEU A 275 -20.98 -24.37 -3.43
N ARG A 276 -20.18 -23.30 -3.52
CA ARG A 276 -19.48 -22.92 -4.76
C ARG A 276 -18.07 -23.48 -4.85
N ASN A 277 -17.52 -24.00 -3.75
CA ASN A 277 -16.11 -24.39 -3.62
C ASN A 277 -15.17 -23.24 -4.02
N LYS A 278 -15.43 -22.04 -3.46
CA LYS A 278 -14.67 -20.81 -3.75
C LYS A 278 -14.42 -20.00 -2.48
N HIS A 279 -13.26 -19.35 -2.42
CA HIS A 279 -13.00 -18.33 -1.42
C HIS A 279 -13.53 -16.99 -1.91
N GLU A 280 -14.26 -16.28 -1.05
CA GLU A 280 -14.96 -15.04 -1.35
C GLU A 280 -14.47 -13.92 -0.43
N ILE A 281 -14.35 -12.71 -0.97
CA ILE A 281 -14.05 -11.50 -0.20
C ILE A 281 -15.18 -10.49 -0.34
N THR A 282 -15.75 -10.09 0.79
CA THR A 282 -16.70 -8.97 0.87
C THR A 282 -15.96 -7.69 1.22
N ILE A 283 -16.07 -6.67 0.38
CA ILE A 283 -15.43 -5.37 0.56
C ILE A 283 -16.29 -4.25 -0.04
N ARG A 284 -16.21 -3.04 0.53
CA ARG A 284 -16.93 -1.87 0.02
C ARG A 284 -16.33 -1.34 -1.27
N LEU A 285 -17.18 -0.81 -2.15
CA LEU A 285 -16.74 -0.14 -3.38
C LEU A 285 -15.75 1.01 -3.13
N SER A 286 -15.86 1.69 -1.98
CA SER A 286 -14.95 2.78 -1.60
C SER A 286 -13.51 2.34 -1.36
N ASP A 287 -13.32 1.08 -1.02
CA ASP A 287 -12.07 0.58 -0.46
C ASP A 287 -11.29 -0.29 -1.47
N ILE A 288 -11.87 -0.54 -2.65
CA ILE A 288 -11.24 -1.28 -3.74
C ILE A 288 -10.10 -0.48 -4.37
N ARG A 289 -8.99 -1.19 -4.62
CA ARG A 289 -7.82 -0.67 -5.33
C ARG A 289 -7.66 -1.37 -6.67
N GLN A 290 -7.39 -0.59 -7.72
CA GLN A 290 -7.30 -1.07 -9.10
C GLN A 290 -6.28 -2.21 -9.28
N SER A 291 -5.17 -2.16 -8.55
CA SER A 291 -4.10 -3.16 -8.60
C SER A 291 -4.49 -4.53 -8.07
N GLY A 292 -5.53 -4.62 -7.24
CA GLY A 292 -6.00 -5.88 -6.65
C GLY A 292 -6.98 -6.66 -7.51
N ILE A 293 -7.44 -6.09 -8.63
CA ILE A 293 -8.49 -6.68 -9.47
C ILE A 293 -7.88 -7.66 -10.46
N SER A 294 -8.44 -8.87 -10.51
CA SER A 294 -8.14 -9.90 -11.49
C SER A 294 -9.42 -10.50 -12.05
N ILE A 295 -9.33 -11.17 -13.20
CA ILE A 295 -10.46 -11.83 -13.84
C ILE A 295 -10.04 -13.28 -14.05
N LEU A 296 -10.80 -14.21 -13.48
CA LEU A 296 -10.57 -15.64 -13.66
C LEU A 296 -11.69 -16.19 -14.53
N SER A 297 -11.31 -16.78 -15.66
CA SER A 297 -12.24 -17.41 -16.59
C SER A 297 -12.73 -18.75 -16.07
N ASP A 298 -14.03 -18.98 -16.21
CA ASP A 298 -14.67 -20.30 -16.00
C ASP A 298 -14.37 -21.22 -17.19
N THR A 299 -13.08 -21.43 -17.50
CA THR A 299 -12.70 -22.53 -18.39
C THR A 299 -12.39 -23.70 -17.48
N PRO A 300 -13.14 -24.82 -17.53
CA PRO A 300 -12.68 -26.02 -16.88
C PRO A 300 -11.34 -26.37 -17.52
N SER A 301 -10.27 -26.34 -16.72
CA SER A 301 -8.99 -26.88 -17.10
C SER A 301 -9.16 -28.39 -17.27
N SER A 302 -9.64 -28.81 -18.43
CA SER A 302 -9.52 -30.17 -18.91
C SER A 302 -8.03 -30.45 -19.01
N THR A 303 -7.55 -31.25 -18.07
CA THR A 303 -6.25 -31.91 -18.11
C THR A 303 -5.94 -32.38 -19.52
N ALA A 304 -4.75 -32.03 -20.00
CA ALA A 304 -4.18 -32.56 -21.21
C ALA A 304 -4.27 -34.09 -21.22
N THR A 305 -4.95 -34.65 -22.22
CA THR A 305 -4.53 -35.89 -22.84
C THR A 305 -5.00 -35.87 -24.28
N SER A 306 -4.02 -35.81 -25.17
CA SER A 306 -4.14 -35.99 -26.61
C SER A 306 -4.90 -37.27 -26.95
N SER A 307 -5.98 -37.18 -27.70
CA SER A 307 -6.35 -38.18 -28.72
C SER A 307 -7.45 -37.62 -29.64
N PRO A 308 -7.29 -37.72 -30.97
CA PRO A 308 -8.32 -37.35 -31.92
C PRO A 308 -9.21 -38.56 -32.19
N LEU A 309 -10.52 -38.35 -32.34
CA LEU A 309 -11.37 -38.96 -33.39
C LEU A 309 -12.81 -38.38 -33.30
N PRO A 310 -13.52 -38.19 -34.44
CA PRO A 310 -14.75 -37.40 -34.50
C PRO A 310 -16.03 -38.25 -34.58
N LEU A 311 -17.18 -37.54 -34.44
CA LEU A 311 -18.54 -37.79 -34.96
C LEU A 311 -19.63 -37.99 -33.89
N THR A 312 -20.39 -36.92 -33.60
CA THR A 312 -21.85 -36.82 -33.83
C THR A 312 -22.41 -35.50 -33.25
N PRO A 313 -23.25 -34.73 -33.98
CA PRO A 313 -23.81 -33.49 -33.48
C PRO A 313 -25.15 -33.74 -32.77
N SER A 314 -25.23 -33.46 -31.47
CA SER A 314 -26.50 -33.35 -30.74
C SER A 314 -26.92 -31.88 -30.65
N PRO A 315 -28.18 -31.50 -30.97
CA PRO A 315 -28.62 -30.11 -30.96
C PRO A 315 -29.30 -29.75 -29.63
N LEU A 316 -28.60 -29.01 -28.77
CA LEU A 316 -29.21 -28.26 -27.66
C LEU A 316 -28.55 -26.85 -27.63
N PRO A 317 -29.33 -25.76 -27.51
CA PRO A 317 -28.79 -24.41 -27.61
C PRO A 317 -28.24 -23.94 -26.26
N LEU A 318 -26.92 -23.93 -26.09
CA LEU A 318 -26.25 -22.99 -25.21
C LEU A 318 -25.07 -22.36 -25.95
N PRO A 319 -25.06 -21.03 -26.06
CA PRO A 319 -23.82 -20.34 -25.76
C PRO A 319 -24.11 -19.02 -25.05
N GLN A 320 -24.37 -19.06 -23.74
CA GLN A 320 -23.95 -17.94 -22.90
C GLN A 320 -22.48 -18.19 -22.56
N SER A 321 -21.57 -17.79 -23.45
CA SER A 321 -20.14 -17.92 -23.17
C SER A 321 -19.75 -16.90 -22.11
N SER A 322 -19.84 -17.29 -20.84
CA SER A 322 -19.33 -16.51 -19.71
C SER A 322 -17.82 -16.39 -19.84
N ILE A 323 -17.30 -15.17 -19.74
CA ILE A 323 -15.86 -14.90 -19.82
C ILE A 323 -15.19 -15.18 -18.49
N GLY A 324 -15.87 -14.93 -17.36
CA GLY A 324 -15.33 -15.18 -16.02
C GLY A 324 -15.93 -14.31 -14.92
N TRP A 325 -15.40 -14.50 -13.71
CA TRP A 325 -15.74 -13.71 -12.53
C TRP A 325 -14.63 -12.73 -12.18
N VAL A 326 -15.03 -11.57 -11.66
CA VAL A 326 -14.07 -10.62 -11.11
C VAL A 326 -13.64 -11.09 -9.73
N ASN A 327 -12.33 -11.12 -9.52
CA ASN A 327 -11.71 -11.50 -8.27
C ASN A 327 -10.88 -10.33 -7.72
N TYR A 328 -10.62 -10.34 -6.42
CA TYR A 328 -9.93 -9.29 -5.72
C TYR A 328 -8.95 -9.85 -4.68
N ALA A 329 -7.72 -9.32 -4.70
CA ALA A 329 -6.73 -9.49 -3.64
C ALA A 329 -6.39 -8.11 -3.07
N ARG A 330 -6.45 -7.92 -1.75
CA ARG A 330 -5.97 -6.68 -1.14
C ARG A 330 -4.47 -6.54 -1.39
N PRO A 331 -4.01 -5.43 -2.01
CA PRO A 331 -2.60 -5.22 -2.28
C PRO A 331 -1.74 -5.38 -1.02
N PHE A 332 -0.58 -6.01 -1.17
CA PHE A 332 0.42 -6.23 -0.10
C PHE A 332 -0.01 -7.12 1.07
N THR A 333 -1.28 -7.52 1.15
CA THR A 333 -1.83 -8.27 2.29
C THR A 333 -2.24 -9.68 1.91
N ASP A 334 -3.00 -9.81 0.81
CA ASP A 334 -3.55 -11.11 0.43
C ASP A 334 -2.60 -11.86 -0.52
N PRO A 335 -2.36 -13.17 -0.31
CA PRO A 335 -1.45 -13.96 -1.14
C PRO A 335 -2.05 -14.34 -2.50
N HIS A 336 -3.38 -14.47 -2.58
CA HIS A 336 -4.11 -14.86 -3.79
C HIS A 336 -5.45 -14.14 -3.89
N PRO A 337 -5.99 -13.95 -5.11
CA PRO A 337 -7.27 -13.29 -5.33
C PRO A 337 -8.46 -14.19 -4.94
N TYR A 338 -9.50 -13.56 -4.40
CA TYR A 338 -10.75 -14.17 -3.96
C TYR A 338 -11.92 -13.70 -4.84
N GLU A 339 -13.00 -14.47 -4.95
CA GLU A 339 -14.19 -14.03 -5.70
C GLU A 339 -14.77 -12.77 -5.03
N LEU A 340 -14.93 -11.71 -5.81
CA LEU A 340 -15.28 -10.40 -5.28
C LEU A 340 -16.79 -10.29 -5.02
N ILE A 341 -17.14 -10.01 -3.76
CA ILE A 341 -18.46 -9.54 -3.34
C ILE A 341 -18.35 -8.05 -3.00
N LEU A 342 -18.95 -7.24 -3.85
CA LEU A 342 -18.94 -5.79 -3.75
C LEU A 342 -20.09 -5.28 -2.88
N GLU A 343 -19.78 -4.64 -1.77
CA GLU A 343 -20.77 -3.94 -0.94
C GLU A 343 -20.93 -2.47 -1.38
N ILE A 344 -22.18 -2.08 -1.66
CA ILE A 344 -22.59 -0.71 -2.03
C ILE A 344 -23.68 -0.27 -1.05
N GLY A 345 -23.41 0.75 -0.22
CA GLY A 345 -24.23 1.06 0.97
C GLY A 345 -24.60 2.52 1.17
N ASP A 346 -24.71 3.31 0.10
CA ASP A 346 -24.89 4.76 0.18
C ASP A 346 -26.32 5.26 -0.08
N SER A 347 -27.29 4.36 -0.31
CA SER A 347 -28.65 4.73 -0.75
C SER A 347 -28.70 5.59 -2.03
N LEU A 348 -27.62 5.59 -2.83
CA LEU A 348 -27.50 6.31 -4.11
C LEU A 348 -27.53 5.33 -5.29
N SER A 349 -28.29 4.24 -5.13
CA SER A 349 -28.52 3.23 -6.16
C SER A 349 -30.01 2.99 -6.31
N LEU A 350 -30.52 3.04 -7.55
CA LEU A 350 -31.93 2.81 -7.87
C LEU A 350 -32.06 1.58 -8.76
N LEU A 351 -32.78 0.57 -8.26
CA LEU A 351 -33.07 -0.65 -8.98
C LEU A 351 -34.39 -0.47 -9.74
N HIS A 352 -34.31 -0.46 -11.07
CA HIS A 352 -35.45 -0.44 -11.98
C HIS A 352 -35.86 -1.87 -12.32
N ILE A 353 -37.15 -2.15 -12.17
CA ILE A 353 -37.77 -3.44 -12.42
C ILE A 353 -38.76 -3.26 -13.55
N SER A 354 -38.40 -3.74 -14.73
CA SER A 354 -39.32 -3.77 -15.86
C SER A 354 -40.07 -5.10 -15.88
N PRO A 355 -41.39 -5.08 -16.12
CA PRO A 355 -42.20 -6.29 -16.14
C PRO A 355 -41.75 -7.23 -17.27
N PRO A 356 -41.95 -8.55 -17.10
CA PRO A 356 -41.60 -9.53 -18.12
C PRO A 356 -42.37 -9.26 -19.43
N SER A 357 -41.67 -9.30 -20.56
CA SER A 357 -42.24 -9.03 -21.88
C SER A 357 -43.11 -10.17 -22.43
N SER A 358 -42.96 -11.37 -21.88
CA SER A 358 -43.73 -12.57 -22.19
C SER A 358 -43.98 -13.39 -20.92
N SER A 359 -44.96 -14.29 -20.93
CA SER A 359 -45.26 -15.17 -19.78
C SER A 359 -44.08 -16.06 -19.37
N ASN A 360 -43.11 -16.29 -20.25
CA ASN A 360 -41.95 -17.15 -20.02
C ASN A 360 -40.63 -16.39 -19.83
N SER A 361 -40.63 -15.05 -19.92
CA SER A 361 -39.42 -14.24 -19.72
C SER A 361 -39.31 -13.81 -18.25
N LYS A 362 -38.10 -13.80 -17.71
CA LYS A 362 -37.82 -13.22 -16.39
C LYS A 362 -37.97 -11.69 -16.42
N PRO A 363 -38.31 -11.04 -15.29
CA PRO A 363 -38.26 -9.59 -15.20
C PRO A 363 -36.83 -9.10 -15.46
N THR A 364 -36.69 -7.98 -16.15
CA THR A 364 -35.38 -7.38 -16.40
C THR A 364 -35.07 -6.37 -15.31
N LEU A 365 -33.91 -6.54 -14.68
CA LEU A 365 -33.45 -5.70 -13.58
C LEU A 365 -32.29 -4.85 -14.03
N ARG A 366 -32.37 -3.56 -13.73
CA ARG A 366 -31.33 -2.60 -14.09
C ARG A 366 -31.03 -1.71 -12.91
N LEU A 367 -29.75 -1.54 -12.59
CA LEU A 367 -29.29 -0.73 -11.47
C LEU A 367 -28.68 0.56 -12.00
N GLU A 368 -29.21 1.68 -11.54
CA GLU A 368 -28.70 3.01 -11.82
C GLU A 368 -27.94 3.53 -10.59
N PHE A 369 -26.73 4.06 -10.83
CA PHE A 369 -25.88 4.63 -9.80
C PHE A 369 -25.84 6.15 -9.91
N PHE A 370 -25.78 6.82 -8.76
CA PHE A 370 -25.68 8.28 -8.70
C PHE A 370 -24.37 8.76 -8.05
N ALA A 371 -24.05 10.04 -8.31
CA ALA A 371 -22.95 10.79 -7.69
C ALA A 371 -21.58 10.07 -7.70
N GLU A 372 -20.95 9.95 -6.52
CA GLU A 372 -19.62 9.37 -6.37
C GLU A 372 -19.59 7.86 -6.67
N THR A 373 -20.68 7.14 -6.39
CA THR A 373 -20.80 5.71 -6.67
C THR A 373 -20.81 5.43 -8.16
N LYS A 374 -21.49 6.26 -8.96
CA LYS A 374 -21.41 6.19 -10.44
C LYS A 374 -19.97 6.34 -10.93
N LYS A 375 -19.24 7.34 -10.41
CA LYS A 375 -17.84 7.60 -10.80
C LYS A 375 -16.92 6.44 -10.43
N ARG A 376 -17.08 5.87 -9.24
CA ARG A 376 -16.26 4.74 -8.75
C ARG A 376 -16.56 3.46 -9.50
N MET A 377 -17.84 3.18 -9.76
CA MET A 377 -18.26 2.04 -10.57
C MET A 377 -17.73 2.16 -12.01
N GLY A 378 -17.85 3.34 -12.63
CA GLY A 378 -17.27 3.58 -13.96
C GLY A 378 -15.77 3.26 -14.02
N LYS A 379 -14.99 3.78 -13.05
CA LYS A 379 -13.55 3.46 -12.93
C LYS A 379 -13.28 1.97 -12.70
N LEU A 380 -14.12 1.28 -11.94
CA LEU A 380 -13.99 -0.16 -11.72
C LEU A 380 -14.17 -0.91 -13.05
N LEU A 381 -15.21 -0.57 -13.81
CA LEU A 381 -15.50 -1.17 -15.11
C LEU A 381 -14.44 -0.85 -16.16
N GLU A 382 -13.87 0.36 -16.16
CA GLU A 382 -12.74 0.73 -17.01
C GLU A 382 -11.51 -0.15 -16.74
N VAL A 383 -11.21 -0.42 -15.46
CA VAL A 383 -10.10 -1.30 -15.07
C VAL A 383 -10.38 -2.73 -15.51
N VAL A 384 -11.61 -3.23 -15.34
CA VAL A 384 -12.04 -4.55 -15.82
C VAL A 384 -11.91 -4.64 -17.34
N ALA A 385 -12.36 -3.62 -18.09
CA ALA A 385 -12.24 -3.55 -19.54
C ALA A 385 -10.77 -3.61 -19.99
N THR A 386 -9.91 -2.85 -19.31
CA THR A 386 -8.46 -2.83 -19.55
C THR A 386 -7.85 -4.22 -19.32
N LYS A 387 -8.25 -4.91 -18.24
CA LYS A 387 -7.78 -6.27 -17.94
C LYS A 387 -8.26 -7.33 -18.94
N LEU A 388 -9.40 -7.09 -19.60
CA LEU A 388 -9.92 -7.91 -20.70
C LEU A 388 -9.30 -7.58 -22.07
N ASN A 389 -8.39 -6.60 -22.15
CA ASN A 389 -7.83 -6.07 -23.41
C ASN A 389 -8.89 -5.58 -24.40
N LEU A 390 -10.00 -5.03 -23.92
CA LEU A 390 -11.02 -4.45 -24.78
C LEU A 390 -10.59 -3.04 -25.26
N PRO A 391 -10.94 -2.63 -26.49
CA PRO A 391 -10.62 -1.29 -26.96
C PRO A 391 -11.30 -0.24 -26.07
N ASN A 392 -10.53 0.77 -25.61
CA ASN A 392 -10.93 1.88 -24.72
C ASN A 392 -12.16 2.71 -25.17
N THR A 393 -12.80 2.37 -26.29
CA THR A 393 -13.99 3.01 -26.83
C THR A 393 -15.28 2.23 -26.58
N GLN A 394 -15.22 1.04 -25.94
CA GLN A 394 -16.40 0.28 -25.51
C GLN A 394 -16.44 0.18 -23.98
N PRO A 395 -17.05 1.15 -23.29
CA PRO A 395 -17.43 0.97 -21.89
C PRO A 395 -18.34 -0.27 -21.73
N LEU A 396 -17.89 -1.28 -20.98
CA LEU A 396 -18.76 -2.38 -20.56
C LEU A 396 -19.96 -1.80 -19.81
N GLY A 397 -21.16 -1.98 -20.36
CA GLY A 397 -22.41 -1.60 -19.68
C GLY A 397 -22.73 -0.10 -19.62
N LEU A 398 -22.04 0.76 -20.37
CA LEU A 398 -22.30 2.21 -20.43
C LEU A 398 -22.27 2.66 -21.90
N LEU A 399 -23.24 2.23 -22.71
CA LEU A 399 -23.28 2.52 -24.15
C LEU A 399 -22.97 4.00 -24.41
N MET A 400 -21.93 4.31 -25.18
CA MET A 400 -21.78 5.59 -25.86
C MET A 400 -21.79 5.29 -27.35
N ARG A 401 -22.91 5.57 -28.03
CA ARG A 401 -22.91 5.48 -29.49
C ARG A 401 -22.39 6.79 -30.09
N ASN A 402 -21.15 6.80 -30.56
CA ASN A 402 -20.66 7.82 -31.48
C ASN A 402 -21.55 7.85 -32.74
N GLY A 403 -22.35 8.91 -32.89
CA GLY A 403 -23.21 9.15 -34.03
C GLY A 403 -22.44 9.51 -35.29
N GLY A 404 -22.45 8.62 -36.27
CA GLY A 404 -22.10 8.90 -37.66
C GLY A 404 -23.29 9.50 -38.40
N LYS A 405 -23.01 10.48 -39.25
CA LYS A 405 -23.92 11.28 -40.08
C LYS A 405 -24.91 10.42 -40.89
N SER A 406 -26.21 10.66 -40.71
CA SER A 406 -27.19 10.63 -41.81
C SER A 406 -28.39 11.50 -41.44
N SER A 407 -28.73 12.38 -42.37
CA SER A 407 -29.78 13.38 -42.34
C SER A 407 -31.19 12.81 -42.26
N GLU A 408 -31.94 13.15 -41.21
CA GLU A 408 -33.38 13.46 -41.24
C GLU A 408 -33.80 14.05 -39.88
N PRO A 409 -34.67 15.07 -39.83
CA PRO A 409 -35.04 15.72 -38.57
C PRO A 409 -36.11 14.87 -37.85
N PRO A 410 -35.90 14.48 -36.58
CA PRO A 410 -36.93 13.77 -35.84
C PRO A 410 -38.03 14.74 -35.40
N SER A 411 -39.27 14.39 -35.74
CA SER A 411 -40.49 15.01 -35.21
C SER A 411 -40.59 14.83 -33.68
N PRO A 412 -41.26 15.76 -32.96
CA PRO A 412 -41.20 15.84 -31.51
C PRO A 412 -42.16 14.84 -30.86
N GLY A 413 -41.68 13.93 -30.01
CA GLY A 413 -42.60 13.06 -29.27
C GLY A 413 -42.06 11.79 -28.59
N ARG A 414 -40.76 11.65 -28.31
CA ARG A 414 -40.20 10.63 -27.40
C ARG A 414 -38.76 11.00 -27.01
N SER A 415 -38.63 11.88 -26.03
CA SER A 415 -37.36 12.40 -25.54
C SER A 415 -36.61 11.36 -24.70
N GLY A 416 -35.40 11.00 -25.12
CA GLY A 416 -34.22 10.65 -24.32
C GLY A 416 -34.35 9.65 -23.17
N ILE A 417 -34.04 8.37 -23.40
CA ILE A 417 -33.79 7.41 -22.31
C ILE A 417 -32.31 7.02 -22.28
N CYS A 418 -31.72 7.38 -21.15
CA CYS A 418 -30.33 7.46 -20.73
C CYS A 418 -29.52 6.14 -20.83
N GLU A 419 -28.29 6.20 -21.36
CA GLU A 419 -27.36 5.08 -21.53
C GLU A 419 -26.53 4.77 -20.24
N ASP A 420 -27.16 4.70 -19.05
CA ASP A 420 -26.48 4.81 -17.74
C ASP A 420 -26.77 3.69 -16.71
N TRP A 421 -27.38 2.55 -17.10
CA TRP A 421 -27.83 1.51 -16.18
C TRP A 421 -27.08 0.18 -16.36
N MET A 422 -26.69 -0.48 -15.26
CA MET A 422 -26.07 -1.81 -15.28
C MET A 422 -27.12 -2.93 -15.22
N VAL A 423 -26.90 -4.02 -15.96
CA VAL A 423 -27.75 -5.20 -15.89
C VAL A 423 -27.53 -5.93 -14.56
N VAL A 424 -28.63 -6.28 -13.91
CA VAL A 424 -28.63 -7.05 -12.67
C VAL A 424 -29.14 -8.46 -12.95
N GLY A 425 -28.36 -9.46 -12.58
CA GLY A 425 -28.82 -10.82 -12.39
C GLY A 425 -29.12 -11.05 -10.92
N VAL A 426 -30.12 -11.86 -10.61
CA VAL A 426 -30.36 -12.33 -9.25
C VAL A 426 -29.91 -13.80 -9.25
N GLU A 427 -29.12 -14.21 -8.26
CA GLU A 427 -28.82 -15.63 -8.05
C GLU A 427 -29.97 -16.32 -7.31
N GLU A 428 -30.14 -17.63 -7.52
CA GLU A 428 -31.23 -18.44 -6.93
C GLU A 428 -31.34 -18.27 -5.41
N GLU A 429 -30.19 -18.14 -4.75
CA GLU A 429 -30.03 -18.03 -3.29
C GLU A 429 -29.85 -16.58 -2.81
N ALA A 430 -30.22 -15.58 -3.62
CA ALA A 430 -30.03 -14.18 -3.24
C ALA A 430 -30.99 -13.75 -2.13
N ALA A 431 -30.45 -13.22 -1.03
CA ALA A 431 -31.26 -12.74 0.09
C ALA A 431 -31.76 -11.31 -0.19
N VAL A 432 -33.05 -11.15 -0.50
CA VAL A 432 -33.66 -9.84 -0.81
C VAL A 432 -34.62 -9.42 0.30
N ARG A 433 -34.45 -8.20 0.80
CA ARG A 433 -35.34 -7.54 1.75
C ARG A 433 -35.84 -6.23 1.18
N VAL A 434 -37.15 -6.01 1.29
CA VAL A 434 -37.83 -4.81 0.80
C VAL A 434 -38.73 -4.27 1.91
N ASP A 435 -38.56 -2.99 2.25
CA ASP A 435 -39.28 -2.33 3.35
C ASP A 435 -39.19 -3.10 4.68
N GLY A 436 -38.03 -3.73 4.93
CA GLY A 436 -37.74 -4.52 6.14
C GLY A 436 -38.26 -5.96 6.14
N ARG A 437 -39.03 -6.38 5.13
CA ARG A 437 -39.58 -7.73 4.99
C ARG A 437 -38.81 -8.54 3.95
N GLU A 438 -38.73 -9.85 4.13
CA GLU A 438 -38.15 -10.75 3.13
C GLU A 438 -39.00 -10.75 1.85
N TRP A 439 -38.33 -10.81 0.71
CA TRP A 439 -38.94 -10.75 -0.60
C TRP A 439 -38.74 -12.07 -1.34
N ASP A 440 -39.80 -12.84 -1.46
CA ASP A 440 -39.81 -14.16 -2.12
C ASP A 440 -40.15 -14.09 -3.63
N GLY A 441 -40.31 -12.87 -4.16
CA GLY A 441 -41.03 -12.62 -5.41
C GLY A 441 -40.17 -12.28 -6.63
N TRP A 442 -39.39 -13.23 -7.17
CA TRP A 442 -38.84 -13.13 -8.53
C TRP A 442 -39.39 -14.20 -9.50
N GLY A 443 -40.32 -15.03 -9.03
CA GLY A 443 -40.97 -16.06 -9.85
C GLY A 443 -40.05 -17.23 -10.19
N TRP A 444 -39.26 -17.73 -9.24
CA TRP A 444 -38.43 -18.93 -9.41
C TRP A 444 -39.00 -20.18 -8.73
N GLY A 445 -40.24 -20.11 -8.27
CA GLY A 445 -40.95 -21.32 -7.84
C GLY A 445 -41.18 -22.22 -9.05
N SER A 446 -40.55 -23.39 -9.04
CA SER A 446 -41.04 -24.56 -9.75
C SER A 446 -42.55 -24.62 -9.60
N VAL A 447 -43.23 -24.86 -10.72
CA VAL A 447 -44.64 -25.24 -10.71
C VAL A 447 -44.71 -26.60 -10.01
N GLU A 448 -44.82 -26.60 -8.69
CA GLU A 448 -45.38 -27.74 -7.98
C GLU A 448 -46.87 -27.74 -8.27
N GLU A 449 -47.21 -28.59 -9.22
CA GLU A 449 -48.57 -28.98 -9.57
C GLU A 449 -49.17 -29.71 -8.36
N GLY A 450 -49.97 -28.99 -7.56
CA GLY A 450 -50.84 -29.61 -6.55
C GLY A 450 -50.88 -28.89 -5.21
N GLY A 451 -51.80 -27.94 -5.06
CA GLY A 451 -52.12 -27.40 -3.75
C GLY A 451 -53.04 -26.19 -3.80
N THR A 452 -54.33 -26.40 -3.55
CA THR A 452 -55.32 -25.33 -3.36
C THR A 452 -54.96 -24.47 -2.15
N GLY A 453 -54.23 -23.38 -2.37
CA GLY A 453 -53.91 -22.36 -1.37
C GLY A 453 -54.36 -20.98 -1.85
N LYS A 454 -55.33 -20.38 -1.14
CA LYS A 454 -55.88 -19.03 -1.40
C LYS A 454 -54.78 -18.00 -1.65
N LYS A 455 -54.74 -17.43 -2.86
CA LYS A 455 -54.03 -16.17 -3.15
C LYS A 455 -54.46 -15.12 -2.11
N ARG A 456 -53.54 -14.71 -1.23
CA ARG A 456 -53.71 -13.52 -0.40
C ARG A 456 -53.78 -12.31 -1.34
N LYS A 457 -55.00 -11.79 -1.51
CA LYS A 457 -55.29 -10.49 -2.11
C LYS A 457 -54.55 -9.43 -1.29
N VAL A 458 -53.47 -8.88 -1.84
CA VAL A 458 -52.85 -7.66 -1.34
C VAL A 458 -53.86 -6.54 -1.61
N GLU A 459 -54.61 -6.19 -0.58
CA GLU A 459 -55.56 -5.08 -0.59
C GLU A 459 -54.87 -3.87 0.06
N GLU A 460 -54.10 -3.12 -0.73
CA GLU A 460 -53.83 -1.70 -0.47
C GLU A 460 -53.73 -0.96 -1.82
N GLY A 461 -54.77 -0.19 -2.14
CA GLY A 461 -54.64 1.08 -2.87
C GLY A 461 -54.23 1.05 -4.35
N TRP A 462 -54.85 0.22 -5.19
CA TRP A 462 -54.87 0.46 -6.64
C TRP A 462 -55.93 1.51 -6.98
N VAL A 463 -55.48 2.75 -7.14
CA VAL A 463 -56.22 3.79 -7.85
C VAL A 463 -55.34 4.31 -8.99
N GLY A 464 -55.63 3.84 -10.20
CA GLY A 464 -55.37 4.57 -11.46
C GLY A 464 -54.03 4.34 -12.17
N GLY A 465 -54.06 3.48 -13.20
CA GLY A 465 -53.48 3.80 -14.52
C GLY A 465 -52.07 3.32 -14.85
N GLY A 466 -52.00 2.30 -15.71
CA GLY A 466 -50.90 2.02 -16.64
C GLY A 466 -49.70 1.28 -16.06
N GLY A 467 -49.13 0.33 -16.80
CA GLY A 467 -47.92 -0.42 -16.44
C GLY A 467 -46.73 0.50 -16.18
N ARG A 468 -46.56 0.93 -14.93
CA ARG A 468 -45.42 1.73 -14.48
C ARG A 468 -44.29 0.78 -14.09
N GLU A 469 -43.08 1.08 -14.57
CA GLU A 469 -41.85 0.50 -14.05
C GLU A 469 -41.79 0.70 -12.54
N GLU A 470 -41.56 -0.38 -11.80
CA GLU A 470 -41.37 -0.33 -10.36
C GLU A 470 -39.90 -0.02 -10.07
N SER A 471 -39.63 0.91 -9.16
CA SER A 471 -38.27 1.28 -8.81
C SER A 471 -38.05 1.22 -7.30
N TRP A 472 -36.92 0.62 -6.90
CA TRP A 472 -36.54 0.44 -5.51
C TRP A 472 -35.25 1.19 -5.19
N VAL A 473 -35.24 1.91 -4.07
CA VAL A 473 -34.04 2.56 -3.56
C VAL A 473 -33.25 1.52 -2.77
N VAL A 474 -32.07 1.13 -3.27
CA VAL A 474 -31.21 0.15 -2.59
C VAL A 474 -30.44 0.85 -1.48
N LYS A 475 -30.73 0.53 -0.22
CA LYS A 475 -29.98 1.04 0.94
C LYS A 475 -28.57 0.48 0.95
N THR A 476 -28.50 -0.85 0.86
CA THR A 476 -27.28 -1.65 0.89
C THR A 476 -27.46 -2.87 0.01
N GLY A 477 -26.50 -3.12 -0.89
CA GLY A 477 -26.47 -4.30 -1.74
C GLY A 477 -25.08 -4.92 -1.79
N GLN A 478 -25.03 -6.25 -1.83
CA GLN A 478 -23.84 -7.06 -2.03
C GLN A 478 -23.96 -7.75 -3.39
N TRP A 479 -22.94 -7.58 -4.23
CA TRP A 479 -22.99 -7.97 -5.65
C TRP A 479 -21.72 -8.72 -6.05
N ARG A 480 -21.86 -9.89 -6.68
CA ARG A 480 -20.77 -10.52 -7.44
C ARG A 480 -20.72 -9.88 -8.83
N LEU A 481 -19.53 -9.75 -9.40
CA LEU A 481 -19.36 -9.19 -10.74
C LEU A 481 -19.05 -10.33 -11.73
N ARG A 482 -19.97 -10.53 -12.67
CA ARG A 482 -19.85 -11.52 -13.74
C ARG A 482 -19.59 -10.84 -15.08
N ILE A 483 -18.75 -11.43 -15.91
CA ILE A 483 -18.43 -10.94 -17.25
C ILE A 483 -19.02 -11.91 -18.25
N GLU A 484 -19.96 -11.43 -19.07
CA GLU A 484 -20.66 -12.23 -20.07
C GLU A 484 -20.30 -11.74 -21.48
N SER A 485 -20.08 -12.68 -22.40
CA SER A 485 -19.94 -12.38 -23.83
C SER A 485 -21.21 -12.79 -24.55
N HIS A 486 -21.85 -11.83 -25.20
CA HIS A 486 -22.89 -12.12 -26.17
C HIS A 486 -22.24 -12.33 -27.54
N LEU A 487 -22.10 -13.59 -27.94
CA LEU A 487 -21.72 -13.94 -29.31
C LEU A 487 -22.87 -13.49 -30.23
N GLY A 488 -22.61 -12.50 -31.09
CA GLY A 488 -23.58 -12.09 -32.09
C GLY A 488 -23.86 -13.24 -33.04
N VAL A 489 -25.13 -13.62 -33.20
CA VAL A 489 -25.55 -14.49 -34.30
C VAL A 489 -25.22 -13.74 -35.60
N ALA A 490 -24.34 -14.32 -36.41
CA ALA A 490 -23.79 -13.82 -37.68
C ALA A 490 -22.84 -12.60 -37.59
N GLY A 491 -21.53 -12.87 -37.52
CA GLY A 491 -20.47 -12.00 -38.06
C GLY A 491 -20.15 -10.67 -37.36
N GLY A 492 -20.89 -10.27 -36.33
CA GLY A 492 -20.60 -9.07 -35.53
C GLY A 492 -19.61 -9.35 -34.39
N LYS A 493 -18.72 -8.38 -34.08
CA LYS A 493 -17.86 -8.42 -32.88
C LYS A 493 -18.73 -8.67 -31.64
N GLY A 494 -18.45 -9.72 -30.88
CA GLY A 494 -19.19 -10.07 -29.67
C GLY A 494 -19.20 -8.92 -28.66
N LYS A 495 -20.37 -8.64 -28.08
CA LYS A 495 -20.53 -7.58 -27.07
C LYS A 495 -20.23 -8.19 -25.70
N VAL A 496 -19.21 -7.67 -25.02
CA VAL A 496 -18.89 -8.05 -23.65
C VAL A 496 -19.61 -7.12 -22.69
N GLU A 497 -20.29 -7.67 -21.69
CA GLU A 497 -21.07 -6.91 -20.70
C GLU A 497 -20.77 -7.41 -19.28
N CYS A 498 -20.75 -6.50 -18.31
CA CYS A 498 -20.57 -6.83 -16.90
C CYS A 498 -21.94 -6.83 -16.22
N VAL A 499 -22.30 -7.96 -15.61
CA VAL A 499 -23.56 -8.19 -14.92
C VAL A 499 -23.32 -8.21 -13.41
N LEU A 500 -24.11 -7.44 -12.68
CA LEU A 500 -24.12 -7.47 -11.22
C LEU A 500 -25.03 -8.59 -10.74
N MET A 501 -24.45 -9.63 -10.16
CA MET A 501 -25.17 -10.76 -9.61
C MET A 501 -25.48 -10.48 -8.14
N ALA A 502 -26.76 -10.31 -7.81
CA ALA A 502 -27.22 -10.02 -6.47
C ALA A 502 -26.93 -11.18 -5.52
N VAL A 503 -26.25 -10.88 -4.41
CA VAL A 503 -26.04 -11.81 -3.28
C VAL A 503 -26.98 -11.46 -2.14
N LYS A 504 -27.06 -10.17 -1.82
CA LYS A 504 -27.91 -9.63 -0.77
C LYS A 504 -28.37 -8.24 -1.12
N ILE A 505 -29.66 -7.94 -1.01
CA ILE A 505 -30.23 -6.62 -1.28
C ILE A 505 -31.11 -6.22 -0.11
N ASP A 506 -30.89 -5.02 0.43
CA ASP A 506 -31.83 -4.32 1.30
C ASP A 506 -32.28 -3.04 0.61
N ALA A 507 -33.58 -2.94 0.31
CA ALA A 507 -34.17 -1.88 -0.48
C ALA A 507 -35.48 -1.33 0.09
N LEU A 508 -35.87 -0.16 -0.40
CA LEU A 508 -37.09 0.54 -0.03
C LEU A 508 -37.96 0.82 -1.26
N ARG A 509 -39.27 0.67 -1.12
CA ARG A 509 -40.23 1.00 -2.17
C ARG A 509 -40.60 2.48 -2.14
N GLY A 510 -40.22 3.17 -3.21
CA GLY A 510 -40.57 4.56 -3.45
C GLY A 510 -40.26 5.49 -2.28
N GLU A 511 -40.92 6.64 -2.28
CA GLU A 511 -40.71 7.67 -1.26
C GLU A 511 -41.33 7.30 0.10
N ARG A 512 -42.49 6.62 0.09
CA ARG A 512 -43.20 6.20 1.31
C ARG A 512 -42.34 5.26 2.16
N GLY A 513 -41.73 4.23 1.57
CA GLY A 513 -40.84 3.31 2.29
C GLY A 513 -39.62 4.04 2.88
N ARG A 514 -39.05 4.99 2.14
CA ARG A 514 -37.97 5.84 2.63
C ARG A 514 -38.37 6.72 3.81
N ASN A 515 -39.54 7.33 3.76
CA ASN A 515 -40.04 8.17 4.84
C ASN A 515 -40.39 7.36 6.09
N LEU A 516 -40.94 6.15 5.94
CA LEU A 516 -41.20 5.23 7.05
C LEU A 516 -39.92 4.73 7.74
N ALA A 517 -38.81 4.61 6.99
CA ALA A 517 -37.54 4.17 7.53
C ALA A 517 -36.75 5.27 8.27
N ARG A 518 -37.20 6.53 8.23
CA ARG A 518 -36.51 7.63 8.93
C ARG A 518 -36.91 7.65 10.41
N GLY A 519 -35.91 7.59 11.28
CA GLY A 519 -36.07 7.98 12.68
C GLY A 519 -36.16 9.49 12.83
N PHE A 520 -36.78 9.94 13.91
CA PHE A 520 -36.63 11.33 14.35
C PHE A 520 -35.20 11.53 14.87
N LEU A 521 -34.68 12.75 14.73
CA LEU A 521 -33.43 13.12 15.39
C LEU A 521 -33.76 13.40 16.85
N ASP A 522 -33.07 12.72 17.77
CA ASP A 522 -33.15 13.01 19.21
C ASP A 522 -32.45 14.34 19.54
#